data_AF-A0A4Y2H6W2-F1
#
_entry.id   AF-A0A4Y2H6W2-F1
#
_cell.length_a   1.000
_cell.length_b   1.000
_cell.length_c   1.000
_cell.angle_alpha   90.00
_cell.angle_beta   90.00
_cell.angle_gamma   90.00
#
_symmetry.space_group_name_H-M   'P 1'
#
loop_
_entity.id
_entity.type
_entity.pdbx_description
1 polymer ?
#
loop_
_entity_poly.entity_id
_entity_poly.type
_entity_poly.pdbx_seq_one_letter_code
_entity_poly.pdbx_strand_id
1 'polypeptide(L)'
;MWFYIFGVLIVTESLVVPHFFMWNEDVASRGSNKVASSLLTLLEFNEILRSKYNLIIRSDSCSGQNKNSTILFLYQYLVLKEYFKVIEHKFPEVGHSYPDSDRDLGRIEKNLRKRETIFLPEHYREIILQSGRNRHVTDMTPHFRNFKALHSKFQLTNKK
;
A
#
# COMPACT_ATOMS: atom_id res chain seq x y z
N MET A 1 -5.16 9.84 19.38
CA MET A 1 -4.66 10.09 18.02
C MET A 1 -4.26 8.75 17.44
N TRP A 2 -4.80 8.36 16.28
CA TRP A 2 -4.46 7.09 15.66
C TRP A 2 -3.20 7.19 14.78
N PHE A 3 -2.41 6.12 14.78
CA PHE A 3 -1.24 5.97 13.93
C PHE A 3 -1.51 4.86 12.91
N TYR A 4 -1.36 5.14 11.62
CA TYR A 4 -1.69 4.21 10.56
C TYR A 4 -0.44 3.61 9.93
N ILE A 5 -0.46 2.28 9.77
CA ILE A 5 0.59 1.49 9.11
C ILE A 5 -0.06 0.70 7.97
N PHE A 6 0.48 0.83 6.76
CA PHE A 6 0.10 0.03 5.61
C PHE A 6 1.31 -0.75 5.11
N GLY A 7 1.23 -2.08 5.14
CA GLY A 7 2.32 -2.97 4.74
C GLY A 7 2.14 -3.50 3.31
N VAL A 8 3.21 -3.48 2.54
CA VAL A 8 3.31 -4.09 1.20
C VAL A 8 4.52 -5.00 1.17
N LEU A 9 4.34 -6.25 0.73
CA LEU A 9 5.44 -7.18 0.51
C LEU A 9 5.79 -7.19 -0.98
N ILE A 10 6.99 -6.72 -1.32
CA ILE A 10 7.51 -6.80 -2.69
C ILE A 10 8.20 -8.15 -2.86
N VAL A 11 7.80 -8.90 -3.89
CA VAL A 11 8.39 -10.19 -4.23
C VAL A 11 8.86 -10.15 -5.68
N THR A 12 10.15 -10.37 -5.88
CA THR A 12 10.79 -10.58 -7.18
C THR A 12 11.53 -11.92 -7.16
N GLU A 13 12.08 -12.34 -8.30
CA GLU A 13 12.88 -13.58 -8.39
C GLU A 13 14.10 -13.57 -7.45
N SER A 14 14.66 -12.39 -7.17
CA SER A 14 15.89 -12.22 -6.39
C SER A 14 15.66 -11.69 -4.97
N LEU A 15 14.51 -11.07 -4.69
CA LEU A 15 14.32 -10.26 -3.49
C LEU A 15 12.89 -10.41 -2.93
N VAL A 16 12.83 -10.48 -1.60
CA VAL A 16 11.60 -10.33 -0.82
C VAL A 16 11.81 -9.19 0.16
N VAL A 17 11.08 -8.09 -0.04
CA VAL A 17 11.30 -6.82 0.67
C VAL A 17 9.98 -6.31 1.25
N PRO A 18 9.82 -6.33 2.59
CA PRO A 18 8.70 -5.68 3.24
C PRO A 18 8.87 -4.16 3.23
N HIS A 19 7.84 -3.45 2.77
CA HIS A 19 7.77 -2.00 2.74
C HIS A 19 6.57 -1.54 3.55
N PHE A 20 6.79 -0.61 4.49
CA PHE A 20 5.74 -0.06 5.34
C PHE A 20 5.55 1.42 5.06
N PHE A 21 4.30 1.81 4.93
CA PHE A 21 3.87 3.19 4.78
C PHE A 21 3.21 3.65 6.06
N MET A 22 3.57 4.84 6.50
CA MET A 22 3.18 5.36 7.81
C MET A 22 2.62 6.76 7.69
N TRP A 23 1.59 7.06 8.47
CA TRP A 23 1.09 8.42 8.63
C TRP A 23 0.23 8.55 9.88
N ASN A 24 0.10 9.77 10.37
CA ASN A 24 -0.76 10.11 11.48
C ASN A 24 -2.17 10.45 11.00
N GLU A 25 -3.15 10.23 11.88
CA GLU A 25 -4.56 10.51 11.59
C GLU A 25 -4.89 11.99 11.36
N ASP A 26 -4.18 12.91 12.02
CA ASP A 26 -4.31 14.36 11.82
C ASP A 26 -3.98 14.78 10.39
N VAL A 27 -3.08 14.05 9.73
CA VAL A 27 -2.73 14.24 8.32
C VAL A 27 -3.77 13.62 7.40
N ALA A 28 -4.18 12.38 7.70
CA ALA A 28 -5.05 11.62 6.82
C ALA A 28 -5.78 10.46 7.52
N SER A 29 -7.08 10.33 7.23
CA SER A 29 -7.86 9.16 7.61
C SER A 29 -7.50 7.91 6.80
N ARG A 30 -7.94 6.74 7.25
CA ARG A 30 -7.92 5.51 6.44
C ARG A 30 -8.78 5.64 5.19
N GLY A 31 -8.39 4.95 4.11
CA GLY A 31 -9.21 4.81 2.92
C GLY A 31 -8.42 4.50 1.65
N SER A 32 -9.15 4.18 0.58
CA SER A 32 -8.62 3.80 -0.73
C SER A 32 -7.67 4.84 -1.34
N ASN A 33 -7.93 6.14 -1.18
CA ASN A 33 -7.03 7.20 -1.67
C ASN A 33 -5.63 7.13 -1.05
N LYS A 34 -5.54 6.71 0.22
CA LYS A 34 -4.26 6.61 0.92
C LYS A 34 -3.51 5.37 0.47
N VAL A 35 -4.22 4.24 0.32
CA VAL A 35 -3.67 3.03 -0.29
C VAL A 35 -3.17 3.31 -1.71
N ALA A 36 -3.97 3.97 -2.56
CA ALA A 36 -3.59 4.34 -3.91
C ALA A 36 -2.38 5.28 -3.95
N SER A 37 -2.32 6.26 -3.03
CA SER A 37 -1.15 7.14 -2.87
C SER A 37 0.10 6.34 -2.53
N SER A 38 0.01 5.44 -1.54
CA SER A 38 1.12 4.59 -1.10
C SER A 38 1.62 3.67 -2.22
N LEU A 39 0.71 3.04 -2.97
CA LEU A 39 1.08 2.21 -4.11
C LEU A 39 1.78 3.02 -5.21
N LEU A 40 1.26 4.21 -5.55
CA LEU A 40 1.90 5.06 -6.55
C LEU A 40 3.29 5.52 -6.10
N THR A 41 3.42 5.95 -4.83
CA THR A 41 4.69 6.34 -4.23
C THR A 41 5.70 5.19 -4.21
N LEU A 42 5.26 3.96 -3.92
CA LEU A 42 6.10 2.78 -4.00
C LEU A 42 6.69 2.60 -5.40
N LEU A 43 5.84 2.71 -6.41
CA LEU A 43 6.23 2.53 -7.81
C LEU A 43 7.17 3.64 -8.29
N GLU A 44 6.95 4.87 -7.84
CA GLU A 44 7.85 5.99 -8.14
C GLU A 44 9.23 5.79 -7.52
N PHE A 45 9.35 5.26 -6.30
CA PHE A 45 10.64 5.05 -5.66
C PHE A 45 11.31 3.71 -5.99
N ASN A 46 10.56 2.73 -6.51
CA ASN A 46 11.09 1.40 -6.78
C ASN A 46 11.32 1.18 -8.28
N GLU A 47 12.55 1.46 -8.72
CA GLU A 47 12.97 1.28 -10.12
C GLU A 47 12.90 -0.18 -10.58
N ILE A 48 13.12 -1.13 -9.68
CA ILE A 48 13.05 -2.57 -9.99
C ILE A 48 11.63 -2.91 -10.47
N LEU A 49 10.60 -2.43 -9.77
CA LEU A 49 9.22 -2.65 -10.18
C LEU A 49 8.90 -1.95 -11.51
N ARG A 50 9.38 -0.71 -11.72
CA ARG A 50 9.17 0.02 -12.98
C ARG A 50 9.85 -0.61 -14.19
N SER A 51 10.92 -1.38 -14.00
CA SER A 51 11.59 -2.10 -15.09
C SER A 51 10.81 -3.34 -15.59
N LYS A 52 9.72 -3.73 -14.91
CA LYS A 52 8.93 -4.92 -15.27
C LYS A 52 7.71 -4.54 -16.07
N TYR A 53 7.40 -5.33 -17.10
CA TYR A 53 6.22 -5.11 -17.95
C TYR A 53 4.91 -5.57 -17.30
N ASN A 54 4.96 -6.57 -16.41
CA ASN A 54 3.79 -7.19 -15.80
C ASN A 54 3.84 -7.06 -14.28
N LEU A 55 2.75 -6.59 -13.67
CA LEU A 55 2.62 -6.43 -12.24
C LEU A 55 1.48 -7.31 -11.71
N ILE A 56 1.77 -8.15 -10.72
CA ILE A 56 0.77 -8.97 -10.02
C ILE A 56 0.62 -8.43 -8.61
N ILE A 57 -0.59 -7.99 -8.27
CA ILE A 57 -0.96 -7.49 -6.95
C ILE A 57 -1.87 -8.51 -6.29
N ARG A 58 -1.54 -8.91 -5.07
CA ARG A 58 -2.40 -9.74 -4.20
C ARG A 58 -2.77 -8.92 -2.98
N SER A 59 -4.06 -8.79 -2.69
CA SER A 59 -4.55 -8.09 -1.50
C SER A 59 -5.80 -8.75 -0.94
N ASP A 60 -6.17 -8.37 0.28
CA ASP A 60 -7.51 -8.67 0.79
C ASP A 60 -8.62 -8.06 -0.09
N SER A 61 -9.84 -8.49 0.15
CA SER A 61 -11.04 -8.02 -0.55
C SER A 61 -11.71 -6.81 0.12
N CYS A 62 -10.99 -6.08 0.99
CA CYS A 62 -11.54 -4.93 1.72
C CYS A 62 -11.99 -3.83 0.76
N SER A 63 -13.30 -3.60 0.66
CA SER A 63 -13.87 -2.64 -0.30
C SER A 63 -13.44 -1.19 0.00
N GLY A 64 -13.33 -0.83 1.28
CA GLY A 64 -12.92 0.53 1.69
C GLY A 64 -11.46 0.88 1.36
N GLN A 65 -10.64 -0.12 1.02
CA GLN A 65 -9.18 0.05 0.84
C GLN A 65 -8.72 -0.48 -0.52
N ASN A 66 -8.86 -1.79 -0.75
CA ASN A 66 -8.20 -2.49 -1.85
C ASN A 66 -9.17 -2.84 -3.00
N LYS A 67 -10.43 -3.21 -2.70
CA LYS A 67 -11.42 -3.64 -3.70
C LYS A 67 -12.42 -2.54 -4.03
N ASN A 68 -11.96 -1.49 -4.71
CA ASN A 68 -12.80 -0.37 -5.14
C ASN A 68 -12.31 0.26 -6.46
N SER A 69 -13.13 1.15 -7.02
CA SER A 69 -12.85 1.86 -8.28
C SER A 69 -11.63 2.77 -8.22
N THR A 70 -11.24 3.29 -7.04
CA THR A 70 -10.06 4.15 -6.92
C THR A 70 -8.78 3.39 -7.27
N ILE A 71 -8.67 2.15 -6.78
CA ILE A 71 -7.55 1.27 -7.08
C ILE A 71 -7.55 0.86 -8.55
N LEU A 72 -8.72 0.56 -9.12
CA LEU A 72 -8.84 0.25 -10.55
C LEU A 72 -8.43 1.44 -11.44
N PHE A 73 -8.84 2.66 -11.09
CA PHE A 73 -8.45 3.86 -11.86
C PHE A 73 -6.97 4.19 -11.72
N LEU A 74 -6.34 3.88 -10.58
CA LEU A 74 -4.89 3.93 -10.46
C LEU A 74 -4.23 2.96 -11.45
N TYR A 75 -4.68 1.70 -11.54
CA TYR A 75 -4.11 0.74 -12.48
C TYR A 75 -4.29 1.17 -13.93
N GLN A 76 -5.47 1.65 -14.29
CA GLN A 76 -5.74 2.19 -15.62
C GLN A 76 -4.80 3.36 -15.95
N TYR A 77 -4.59 4.27 -15.00
CA TYR A 77 -3.63 5.36 -15.14
C TYR A 77 -2.20 4.84 -15.41
N LEU A 78 -1.74 3.84 -14.65
CA LEU A 78 -0.40 3.26 -14.79
C LEU A 78 -0.20 2.58 -16.15
N VAL A 79 -1.22 1.89 -16.65
CA VAL A 79 -1.17 1.26 -17.98
C VAL A 79 -1.17 2.32 -19.09
N LEU A 80 -2.00 3.37 -18.97
CA LEU A 80 -2.03 4.46 -19.94
C LEU A 80 -0.77 5.33 -19.95
N LYS A 81 -0.01 5.33 -18.84
CA LYS A 81 1.32 5.93 -18.75
C LYS A 81 2.44 5.00 -19.24
N GLU A 82 2.08 3.82 -19.75
CA GLU A 82 3.00 2.80 -20.25
C GLU A 82 4.00 2.31 -19.18
N TYR A 83 3.67 2.48 -17.90
CA TYR A 83 4.50 1.96 -16.81
C TYR A 83 4.40 0.44 -16.72
N PHE A 84 3.23 -0.10 -17.03
CA PHE A 84 2.99 -1.54 -17.09
C PHE A 84 2.15 -1.87 -18.31
N LYS A 85 2.46 -2.99 -18.96
CA LYS A 85 1.65 -3.55 -20.04
C LYS A 85 0.43 -4.28 -19.48
N VAL A 86 0.61 -5.01 -18.38
CA VAL A 86 -0.45 -5.80 -17.73
C VAL A 86 -0.37 -5.64 -16.22
N ILE A 87 -1.51 -5.36 -15.59
CA ILE A 87 -1.67 -5.37 -14.14
C ILE A 87 -2.76 -6.39 -13.78
N GLU A 88 -2.39 -7.42 -13.03
CA GLU A 88 -3.30 -8.43 -12.50
C GLU A 88 -3.54 -8.17 -11.01
N HIS A 89 -4.80 -7.96 -10.60
CA HIS A 89 -5.16 -7.84 -9.20
C HIS A 89 -5.94 -9.07 -8.74
N LYS A 90 -5.32 -9.88 -7.88
CA LYS A 90 -5.85 -11.16 -7.38
C LYS A 90 -6.29 -10.99 -5.92
N PHE A 91 -7.44 -11.58 -5.61
CA PHE A 91 -8.01 -11.63 -4.26
C PHE A 91 -8.00 -13.07 -3.76
N PRO A 92 -7.78 -13.31 -2.45
CA PRO A 92 -7.87 -14.64 -1.88
C PRO A 92 -9.30 -15.16 -1.93
N GLU A 93 -9.43 -16.48 -2.03
CA GLU A 93 -10.70 -17.16 -1.80
C GLU A 93 -11.12 -17.05 -0.34
N VAL A 94 -12.43 -17.14 -0.10
CA VAL A 94 -12.99 -17.08 1.26
C VAL A 94 -12.40 -18.22 2.10
N GLY A 95 -11.82 -17.90 3.25
CA GLY A 95 -11.13 -18.87 4.12
C GLY A 95 -9.61 -18.91 3.98
N HIS A 96 -9.04 -18.31 2.92
CA HIS A 96 -7.60 -18.17 2.71
C HIS A 96 -7.12 -16.71 2.84
N SER A 97 -7.62 -16.02 3.85
CA SER A 97 -7.57 -14.55 3.97
C SER A 97 -6.30 -13.99 4.62
N TYR A 98 -5.21 -14.75 4.71
CA TYR A 98 -3.97 -14.32 5.37
C TYR A 98 -2.89 -14.00 4.34
N PRO A 99 -2.81 -12.76 3.82
CA PRO A 99 -1.72 -12.34 2.95
C PRO A 99 -0.38 -12.37 3.70
N ASP A 100 0.71 -12.64 2.97
CA ASP A 100 2.06 -12.73 3.56
C ASP A 100 2.49 -11.44 4.30
N SER A 101 1.96 -10.28 3.88
CA SER A 101 2.16 -8.99 4.55
C SER A 101 1.68 -8.99 6.00
N ASP A 102 0.62 -9.74 6.33
CA ASP A 102 0.03 -9.77 7.67
C ASP A 102 0.97 -10.46 8.66
N ARG A 103 1.82 -11.37 8.19
CA ARG A 103 2.84 -12.00 9.04
C ARG A 103 3.83 -10.98 9.58
N ASP A 104 4.27 -10.05 8.73
CA ASP A 104 5.21 -9.01 9.15
C ASP A 104 4.54 -7.94 10.00
N LEU A 105 3.29 -7.56 9.68
CA LEU A 105 2.49 -6.66 10.51
C LEU A 105 2.24 -7.27 11.90
N GLY A 106 1.89 -8.56 11.99
CA GLY A 106 1.71 -9.23 13.27
C GLY A 106 2.99 -9.28 14.12
N ARG A 107 4.17 -9.35 13.52
CA ARG A 107 5.45 -9.21 14.25
C ARG A 107 5.65 -7.80 14.79
N ILE A 108 5.31 -6.78 13.99
CA ILE A 108 5.38 -5.37 14.40
C ILE A 108 4.43 -5.13 15.56
N GLU A 109 3.17 -5.55 15.45
CA GLU A 109 2.17 -5.42 16.52
C GLU A 109 2.61 -6.09 17.82
N LYS A 110 3.20 -7.29 17.74
CA LYS A 110 3.76 -7.96 18.93
C LYS A 110 4.85 -7.14 19.60
N ASN A 111 5.71 -6.46 18.84
CA ASN A 111 6.76 -5.62 19.40
C ASN A 111 6.23 -4.27 19.89
N LEU A 112 5.19 -3.71 19.26
CA LEU A 112 4.48 -2.53 19.75
C LEU A 112 3.82 -2.80 21.10
N ARG A 113 3.16 -3.95 21.28
CA ARG A 113 2.51 -4.34 22.54
C ARG A 113 3.47 -4.51 23.72
N LYS A 114 4.77 -4.69 23.46
CA LYS A 114 5.80 -4.76 24.53
C LYS A 114 6.20 -3.40 25.07
N ARG A 115 5.82 -2.31 24.41
CA ARG A 115 6.12 -0.95 24.85
C ARG A 115 4.88 -0.33 25.47
N GLU A 116 4.99 0.11 26.71
CA GLU A 116 3.87 0.70 27.46
C GLU A 116 3.45 2.06 26.90
N THR A 117 4.41 2.84 26.40
CA THR A 117 4.16 4.20 25.90
C THR A 117 4.97 4.51 24.65
N ILE A 118 4.30 5.05 23.63
CA ILE A 118 4.89 5.54 22.39
C ILE A 118 4.36 6.97 22.17
N PHE A 119 5.26 7.96 22.25
CA PHE A 119 4.88 9.38 22.17
C PHE A 119 5.14 10.03 20.82
N LEU A 120 6.07 9.46 20.03
CA LEU A 120 6.60 10.06 18.82
C LEU A 120 6.45 9.10 17.61
N PRO A 121 6.03 9.59 16.43
CA PRO A 121 6.00 8.82 15.18
C PRO A 121 7.32 8.11 14.85
N GLU A 122 8.44 8.72 15.21
CA GLU A 122 9.80 8.22 15.01
C GLU A 122 10.02 6.90 15.77
N HIS A 123 9.45 6.76 16.97
CA HIS A 123 9.54 5.52 17.73
C HIS A 123 8.80 4.37 17.03
N TYR A 124 7.66 4.64 16.36
CA TYR A 124 7.00 3.63 15.54
C TYR A 124 7.92 3.16 14.40
N ARG A 125 8.63 4.10 13.76
CA ARG A 125 9.55 3.81 12.65
C ARG A 125 10.69 2.91 13.12
N GLU A 126 11.29 3.24 14.26
CA GLU A 126 12.35 2.43 14.87
C GLU A 126 11.87 1.01 15.17
N ILE A 127 10.68 0.87 15.76
CA ILE A 127 10.12 -0.45 16.10
C ILE A 127 9.89 -1.28 14.83
N ILE A 128 9.36 -0.68 13.77
CA ILE A 128 9.11 -1.38 12.50
C ILE A 128 10.41 -1.90 11.90
N LEU A 129 11.45 -1.06 11.88
CA LEU A 129 12.78 -1.41 11.39
C LEU A 129 13.45 -2.50 12.24
N GLN A 130 13.29 -2.46 13.57
CA GLN A 130 13.83 -3.48 14.49
C GLN A 130 13.06 -4.80 14.45
N SER A 131 11.82 -4.79 13.95
CA SER A 131 10.93 -5.96 13.98
C SER A 131 11.23 -7.03 12.92
N GLY A 132 12.24 -6.82 12.05
CA GLY A 132 12.71 -7.79 11.08
C GLY A 132 13.87 -7.27 10.23
N ARG A 133 14.34 -8.07 9.26
CA ARG A 133 15.47 -7.69 8.38
C ARG A 133 14.96 -7.07 7.06
N ASN A 134 15.79 -6.22 6.45
CA ASN A 134 15.58 -5.64 5.11
C ASN A 134 14.24 -4.92 4.93
N ARG A 135 13.81 -4.19 5.96
CA ARG A 135 12.53 -3.46 5.95
C ARG A 135 12.73 -2.04 5.49
N HIS A 136 11.82 -1.57 4.66
CA HIS A 136 11.76 -0.17 4.23
C HIS A 136 10.56 0.50 4.87
N VAL A 137 10.73 1.76 5.24
CA VAL A 137 9.70 2.56 5.87
C VAL A 137 9.63 3.92 5.20
N THR A 138 8.45 4.31 4.75
CA THR A 138 8.17 5.59 4.11
C THR A 138 7.10 6.34 4.89
N ASP A 139 7.41 7.58 5.26
CA ASP A 139 6.41 8.53 5.76
C ASP A 139 5.59 9.04 4.58
N MET A 140 4.27 8.84 4.64
CA MET A 140 3.34 9.22 3.57
C MET A 140 2.79 10.64 3.71
N THR A 141 3.13 11.35 4.79
CA THR A 141 2.69 12.73 5.04
C THR A 141 2.87 13.65 3.83
N PRO A 142 4.02 13.68 3.14
CA PRO A 142 4.22 14.54 1.96
C PRO A 142 3.73 13.95 0.64
N HIS A 143 3.17 12.74 0.65
CA HIS A 143 2.94 11.94 -0.58
C HIS A 143 1.45 11.67 -0.87
N PHE A 144 0.53 12.29 -0.13
CA PHE A 144 -0.89 12.09 -0.35
C PHE A 144 -1.40 12.81 -1.60
N ARG A 145 -2.11 12.06 -2.44
CA ARG A 145 -2.69 12.55 -3.69
C ARG A 145 -4.20 12.39 -3.68
N ASN A 146 -4.87 13.20 -4.50
CA ASN A 146 -6.31 13.13 -4.69
C ASN A 146 -6.65 12.44 -6.02
N PHE A 147 -7.29 11.27 -5.95
CA PHE A 147 -7.66 10.47 -7.12
C PHE A 147 -9.04 10.83 -7.69
N LYS A 148 -9.76 11.82 -7.13
CA LYS A 148 -11.09 12.23 -7.61
C LYS A 148 -11.08 12.71 -9.07
N ALA A 149 -9.99 13.34 -9.51
CA ALA A 149 -9.82 13.73 -10.90
C ALA A 149 -9.74 12.51 -11.84
N LEU A 150 -9.13 11.41 -11.40
CA LEU A 150 -9.04 10.16 -12.18
C LEU A 150 -10.40 9.49 -12.30
N HIS A 151 -11.21 9.50 -11.23
CA HIS A 151 -12.61 9.06 -11.31
C HIS A 151 -13.36 9.83 -12.39
N SER A 152 -13.28 11.16 -12.37
CA SER A 152 -13.99 12.00 -13.35
C SER A 152 -13.54 11.74 -14.79
N LYS A 153 -12.26 11.38 -14.99
CA LYS A 153 -11.67 11.14 -16.31
C LYS A 153 -11.99 9.75 -16.87
N PHE A 154 -12.00 8.73 -16.02
CA PHE A 154 -12.09 7.32 -16.44
C PHE A 154 -13.45 6.68 -16.20
N GLN A 155 -14.34 7.34 -15.45
CA GLN A 155 -15.67 6.83 -15.22
C GLN A 155 -16.46 6.80 -16.54
N LEU A 156 -16.74 5.59 -17.01
CA LEU A 156 -17.67 5.37 -18.09
C LEU A 156 -19.08 5.70 -17.58
N THR A 157 -19.68 6.73 -18.16
CA THR A 157 -21.07 7.06 -17.91
C THR A 157 -21.87 6.66 -19.13
N ASN A 158 -22.89 5.81 -18.93
CA ASN A 158 -23.95 5.69 -19.93
C ASN A 158 -24.73 7.00 -19.88
N LYS A 159 -24.32 7.99 -20.69
CA LYS A 159 -25.15 9.15 -20.97
C LYS A 159 -26.41 8.62 -21.67
N LYS A 160 -27.53 8.64 -20.95
CA LYS A 160 -28.85 8.47 -21.53
C LYS A 160 -29.17 9.64 -22.45
#